data_AF-A0A259PNY1-F1
#
_entry.id   AF-A0A259PNY1-F1
#
_cell.length_a   1.000
_cell.length_b   1.000
_cell.length_c   1.000
_cell.angle_alpha   90.00
_cell.angle_beta   90.00
_cell.angle_gamma   90.00
#
_symmetry.space_group_name_H-M   'P 1'
#
loop_
_entity.id
_entity.type
_entity.pdbx_description
1 polymer ?
#
loop_
_entity_poly.entity_id
_entity_poly.type
_entity_poly.pdbx_seq_one_letter_code
_entity_poly.pdbx_strand_id
1 'polypeptide(L)'
;MRIDGRVVIVVDDGIATGASMRAAVMALRSQHPDRIVVAVPVAPPDAKQRLGDIADDFVCVLSPDPFYAVGQFYDTFDQTSDEEVRRLLARSREETP
;
A
#
# COMPACT_ATOMS: atom_id res chain seq x y z
N MET A 1 -18.01 -1.89 3.69
CA MET A 1 -17.59 -1.09 2.52
C MET A 1 -17.67 -1.98 1.29
N ARG A 2 -18.27 -1.52 0.18
CA ARG A 2 -18.38 -2.32 -1.05
C ARG A 2 -17.22 -2.00 -1.99
N ILE A 3 -16.48 -3.02 -2.43
CA ILE A 3 -15.30 -2.90 -3.31
C ILE A 3 -15.66 -3.10 -4.78
N ASP A 4 -16.65 -3.95 -5.06
CA ASP A 4 -17.16 -4.22 -6.41
C ASP A 4 -17.46 -2.93 -7.18
N GLY A 5 -16.89 -2.83 -8.39
CA GLY A 5 -17.03 -1.65 -9.26
C GLY A 5 -16.42 -0.36 -8.70
N ARG A 6 -15.38 -0.45 -7.86
CA ARG A 6 -14.66 0.72 -7.33
C ARG A 6 -13.22 0.77 -7.81
N VAL A 7 -12.69 1.99 -7.90
CA VAL A 7 -11.25 2.23 -7.94
C VAL A 7 -10.71 2.12 -6.51
N VAL A 8 -9.79 1.18 -6.29
CA VAL A 8 -9.15 0.92 -5.00
C VAL A 8 -7.71 1.42 -5.06
N ILE A 9 -7.31 2.21 -4.06
CA ILE A 9 -5.92 2.62 -3.86
C ILE A 9 -5.40 1.89 -2.64
N VAL A 10 -4.36 1.09 -2.82
CA VAL A 10 -3.67 0.37 -1.74
C VAL A 10 -2.39 1.11 -1.42
N VAL A 11 -2.27 1.56 -0.18
CA VAL A 11 -1.16 2.38 0.31
C VAL A 11 -0.40 1.64 1.40
N ASP A 12 0.91 1.84 1.44
CA ASP A 12 1.81 1.38 2.51
C ASP A 12 2.91 2.44 2.73
N ASP A 13 3.68 2.34 3.81
CA ASP A 13 4.81 3.25 4.10
C ASP A 13 5.98 3.07 3.12
N GLY A 14 6.09 1.89 2.53
CA GLY A 14 7.04 1.59 1.47
C GLY A 14 6.97 0.13 1.06
N ILE A 15 7.74 -0.22 0.04
CA ILE A 15 7.87 -1.61 -0.41
C ILE A 15 9.33 -2.01 -0.33
N ALA A 16 9.65 -2.97 0.54
CA ALA A 16 10.94 -3.66 0.50
C ALA A 16 10.87 -4.87 -0.44
N THR A 17 10.14 -5.93 -0.02
CA THR A 17 9.99 -7.18 -0.76
C THR A 17 8.72 -7.22 -1.63
N GLY A 18 7.67 -6.49 -1.23
CA GLY A 18 6.39 -6.44 -1.94
C GLY A 18 5.47 -7.64 -1.71
N ALA A 19 5.85 -8.61 -0.86
CA ALA A 19 5.06 -9.81 -0.62
C ALA A 19 3.68 -9.50 -0.01
N SER A 20 3.63 -8.65 1.03
CA SER A 20 2.38 -8.22 1.67
C SER A 20 1.48 -7.47 0.70
N MET A 21 2.05 -6.53 -0.06
CA MET A 21 1.32 -5.78 -1.09
C MET A 21 0.74 -6.71 -2.15
N ARG A 22 1.51 -7.70 -2.62
CA ARG A 22 1.03 -8.69 -3.60
C ARG A 22 -0.15 -9.50 -3.06
N ALA A 23 -0.07 -9.97 -1.81
CA ALA A 23 -1.17 -10.70 -1.18
C ALA A 23 -2.43 -9.82 -1.06
N ALA A 24 -2.28 -8.56 -0.64
CA ALA A 24 -3.38 -7.62 -0.53
C ALA A 24 -4.07 -7.36 -1.89
N VAL A 25 -3.29 -7.10 -2.94
CA VAL A 25 -3.81 -6.88 -4.30
C VAL A 25 -4.54 -8.12 -4.81
N MET A 26 -4.00 -9.32 -4.61
CA MET A 26 -4.67 -10.57 -5.02
C MET A 26 -6.00 -10.78 -4.28
N ALA A 27 -6.06 -10.47 -2.98
CA ALA A 27 -7.29 -10.56 -2.19
C ALA A 27 -8.33 -9.48 -2.58
N LEU A 28 -7.89 -8.33 -3.08
CA LEU A 28 -8.77 -7.29 -3.60
C LEU A 28 -9.31 -7.65 -4.99
N ARG A 29 -8.50 -8.27 -5.86
CA ARG A 29 -8.92 -8.69 -7.20
C ARG A 29 -10.11 -9.66 -7.17
N SER A 30 -10.19 -10.54 -6.18
CA SER A 30 -11.34 -11.46 -6.02
C SER A 30 -12.65 -10.76 -5.64
N GLN A 31 -12.61 -9.46 -5.32
CA GLN A 31 -13.78 -8.65 -4.99
C GLN A 31 -14.23 -7.76 -6.16
N HIS A 32 -13.71 -7.99 -7.36
CA HIS A 32 -14.09 -7.34 -8.61
C HIS A 32 -14.06 -5.79 -8.60
N PRO A 33 -12.97 -5.15 -8.13
CA PRO A 33 -12.80 -3.70 -8.30
C PRO A 33 -12.65 -3.34 -9.78
N ASP A 34 -13.07 -2.13 -10.15
CA ASP A 34 -12.85 -1.59 -11.50
C ASP A 34 -11.35 -1.37 -11.77
N ARG A 35 -10.60 -0.96 -10.73
CA ARG A 35 -9.17 -0.69 -10.83
C ARG A 35 -8.49 -0.82 -9.47
N ILE A 36 -7.25 -1.30 -9.45
CA ILE A 36 -6.38 -1.32 -8.27
C ILE A 36 -5.10 -0.54 -8.58
N VAL A 37 -4.85 0.51 -7.79
CA VAL A 37 -3.63 1.31 -7.82
C VAL A 37 -2.83 1.00 -6.56
N VAL A 38 -1.57 0.60 -6.72
CA VAL A 38 -0.62 0.56 -5.58
C VAL A 38 0.10 1.90 -5.52
N ALA A 39 0.09 2.54 -4.36
CA ALA A 39 0.73 3.84 -4.16
C ALA A 39 1.60 3.83 -2.90
N VAL A 40 2.90 4.06 -3.05
CA VAL A 40 3.85 4.06 -1.91
C VAL A 40 4.84 5.22 -1.97
N PRO A 41 5.30 5.74 -0.81
CA PRO A 41 6.33 6.78 -0.78
C PRO A 41 7.68 6.30 -1.32
N VAL A 42 8.10 5.09 -0.98
CA VAL A 42 9.42 4.59 -1.36
C VAL A 42 9.43 3.09 -1.66
N ALA A 43 10.17 2.70 -2.70
CA ALA A 43 10.38 1.31 -3.07
C ALA A 43 11.69 1.18 -3.87
N PRO A 44 12.38 0.03 -3.90
CA PRO A 44 13.51 -0.18 -4.80
C PRO A 44 13.07 -0.14 -6.28
N PRO A 45 13.99 0.12 -7.22
CA PRO A 45 13.67 0.33 -8.64
C PRO A 45 12.95 -0.84 -9.30
N ASP A 46 13.16 -2.05 -8.80
CA ASP A 46 12.60 -3.30 -9.31
C ASP A 46 11.20 -3.63 -8.71
N ALA A 47 10.70 -2.85 -7.75
CA ALA A 47 9.44 -3.14 -7.05
C ALA A 47 8.23 -3.22 -7.99
N LYS A 48 8.16 -2.32 -8.98
CA LYS A 48 7.10 -2.34 -10.01
C LYS A 48 7.13 -3.66 -10.80
N GLN A 49 8.33 -4.09 -11.19
CA GLN A 49 8.50 -5.35 -11.93
C GLN A 49 8.12 -6.57 -11.08
N ARG A 50 8.44 -6.55 -9.78
CA ARG A 50 8.09 -7.64 -8.84
C ARG A 50 6.60 -7.74 -8.55
N LEU A 51 5.89 -6.62 -8.51
CA LEU A 51 4.44 -6.61 -8.47
C LEU A 51 3.86 -7.15 -9.79
N GLY A 52 4.51 -6.92 -10.93
CA GLY A 52 4.01 -7.36 -12.22
C GLY A 52 2.63 -6.78 -12.53
N ASP A 53 1.80 -7.53 -13.26
CA ASP A 53 0.50 -7.05 -13.75
C ASP A 53 -0.66 -7.24 -12.75
N ILE A 54 -0.40 -7.61 -11.49
CA ILE A 54 -1.47 -7.83 -10.52
C ILE A 54 -2.19 -6.53 -10.11
N ALA A 55 -1.50 -5.39 -10.15
CA ALA A 55 -2.08 -4.06 -9.99
C ALA A 55 -2.21 -3.38 -11.36
N ASP A 56 -3.24 -2.54 -11.54
CA ASP A 56 -3.46 -1.80 -12.78
C ASP A 56 -2.54 -0.58 -12.90
N ASP A 57 -2.05 -0.08 -11.76
CA ASP A 57 -1.09 1.02 -11.72
C ASP A 57 -0.19 0.93 -10.49
N PHE A 58 1.00 1.53 -10.61
CA PHE A 58 2.00 1.60 -9.56
C PHE A 58 2.57 3.01 -9.49
N VAL A 59 2.26 3.70 -8.39
CA VAL A 59 2.72 5.06 -8.10
C VAL A 59 3.76 4.98 -6.98
N CYS A 60 4.96 5.48 -7.25
CA CYS A 60 6.04 5.54 -6.27
C CYS A 60 6.69 6.93 -6.29
N VAL A 61 6.84 7.55 -5.12
CA VAL A 61 7.43 8.90 -5.04
C VAL A 61 8.95 8.83 -5.22
N LEU A 62 9.62 7.91 -4.54
CA LEU A 62 11.07 7.72 -4.60
C LEU A 62 11.44 6.27 -4.92
N SER A 63 12.33 6.08 -5.90
CA SER A 63 12.89 4.75 -6.25
C SER A 63 14.41 4.73 -6.19
N PRO A 64 15.00 4.67 -4.98
CA PRO A 64 16.43 4.87 -4.77
C PRO A 64 17.25 3.62 -5.04
N ASP A 65 18.48 3.81 -5.49
CA ASP A 65 19.50 2.77 -5.66
C ASP A 65 20.83 3.30 -5.07
N PRO A 66 21.37 2.70 -3.99
CA PRO A 66 20.90 1.47 -3.33
C PRO A 66 19.65 1.69 -2.45
N PHE A 67 18.90 0.60 -2.24
CA PHE A 67 17.80 0.51 -1.27
C PHE A 67 18.14 -0.55 -0.21
N TYR A 68 18.07 -0.18 1.08
CA TYR A 68 18.35 -1.05 2.21
C TYR A 68 17.09 -1.41 3.00
N ALA A 69 16.33 -0.41 3.44
CA ALA A 69 15.08 -0.59 4.18
C ALA A 69 14.12 0.60 3.94
N VAL A 70 12.84 0.43 4.27
CA VAL A 70 11.86 1.53 4.20
C VAL A 70 12.17 2.62 5.23
N GLY A 71 12.47 2.22 6.47
CA GLY A 71 12.67 3.16 7.58
C GLY A 71 13.83 4.14 7.42
N GLN A 72 14.79 3.89 6.50
CA GLN A 72 15.88 4.84 6.24
C GLN A 72 15.40 6.17 5.61
N PHE A 73 14.18 6.18 5.05
CA PHE A 73 13.60 7.34 4.37
C PHE A 73 12.67 8.17 5.27
N TYR A 74 12.62 7.83 6.56
CA TYR A 74 11.77 8.48 7.56
C TYR A 74 12.63 8.97 8.72
N ASP A 75 12.52 10.25 9.07
CA ASP A 75 13.18 10.82 10.26
C ASP A 75 12.68 10.17 11.56
N THR A 76 11.42 9.72 11.56
CA THR A 76 10.78 8.99 12.67
C THR A 76 10.04 7.79 12.09
N PHE A 77 10.46 6.59 12.50
CA PHE A 77 9.93 5.31 12.00
C PHE A 77 9.56 4.38 13.16
N ASP A 78 8.83 4.94 14.13
CA ASP A 78 8.36 4.20 15.29
C ASP A 78 7.24 3.22 14.90
N GLN A 79 7.16 2.11 15.62
CA GLN A 79 6.14 1.11 15.37
C GLN A 79 4.74 1.66 15.69
N THR A 80 3.85 1.63 14.71
CA THR A 80 2.42 1.93 14.93
C THR A 80 1.80 0.83 15.79
N SER A 81 1.16 1.21 16.90
CA SER A 81 0.54 0.25 17.82
C SER A 81 -0.84 -0.21 17.35
N ASP A 82 -1.25 -1.40 17.77
CA ASP A 82 -2.62 -1.91 17.52
C ASP A 82 -3.70 -0.97 18.06
N GLU A 83 -3.45 -0.31 19.19
CA GLU A 83 -4.38 0.67 19.78
C GLU A 83 -4.57 1.86 18.85
N GLU A 84 -3.47 2.40 18.30
CA GLU A 84 -3.51 3.50 17.35
C GLU A 84 -4.26 3.11 16.08
N VAL A 85 -3.99 1.92 15.52
CA VAL A 85 -4.71 1.41 14.34
C VAL A 85 -6.20 1.32 14.62
N ARG A 86 -6.61 0.74 15.75
CA ARG A 86 -8.03 0.62 16.14
C ARG A 86 -8.70 1.99 16.27
N ARG A 87 -8.02 2.95 16.90
CA ARG A 87 -8.51 4.32 17.05
C ARG A 87 -8.72 5.01 15.71
N LEU A 88 -7.76 4.91 14.79
CA LEU A 88 -7.85 5.51 13.45
C LEU A 88 -8.98 4.89 12.62
N LEU A 89 -9.14 3.56 12.68
CA LEU A 89 -10.21 2.85 11.99
C LEU A 89 -11.60 3.20 12.53
N ALA A 90 -11.72 3.43 13.85
CA ALA A 90 -12.97 3.90 14.45
C ALA A 90 -13.31 5.32 13.95
N ARG A 91 -12.35 6.24 14.01
CA ARG A 91 -12.53 7.62 13.55
C ARG A 91 -12.94 7.69 12.06
N SER A 92 -12.29 6.91 11.20
CA SER A 92 -12.63 6.87 9.76
C SER A 92 -14.09 6.48 9.49
N ARG A 93 -14.70 5.63 10.34
CA ARG A 93 -16.11 5.23 10.20
C ARG A 93 -17.07 6.34 10.58
N GLU A 94 -16.69 7.23 11.48
CA GLU A 94 -17.48 8.40 11.90
C GLU A 94 -17.40 9.52 10.86
N GLU A 95 -16.24 9.67 10.20
CA GLU A 95 -15.99 10.68 9.18
C GLU A 95 -16.59 10.33 7.80
N THR A 96 -17.08 9.10 7.60
CA THR A 96 -17.71 8.67 6.35
C THR A 96 -19.23 8.90 6.43
N PRO A 97 -19.81 9.90 5.73
CA PRO A 97 -21.26 10.13 5.70
C PRO A 97 -22.04 9.01 4.99
#